data_AF-A0A142YKE3-F1
#
_entry.id   AF-A0A142YKE3-F1
#
_cell.length_a   1.000
_cell.length_b   1.000
_cell.length_c   1.000
_cell.angle_alpha   90.00
_cell.angle_beta   90.00
_cell.angle_gamma   90.00
#
_symmetry.space_group_name_H-M   'P 1'
#
loop_
_entity.id
_entity.type
_entity.pdbx_description
1 polymer ?
#
loop_
_entity_poly.entity_id
_entity_poly.type
_entity_poly.pdbx_seq_one_letter_code
_entity_poly.pdbx_strand_id
1 'polypeptide(L)'
;MLFLAGDVRWSGQLTAEARFMDRPYRFSTTWISLGAMTQAPIVVVFCRMGEDSRYHIEFRPHFVLPRDAQDEYQAGAHVQGFLELLQEQIRRHPADSNEYLFWDGEEAAA
;
A
#
# COMPACT_ATOMS: atom_id res chain seq x y z
N MET A 1 -14.29 3.39 11.52
CA MET A 1 -13.26 3.90 10.57
C MET A 1 -11.95 3.23 10.95
N LEU A 2 -11.24 2.66 9.97
CA LEU A 2 -9.97 1.95 10.17
C LEU A 2 -8.90 2.63 9.32
N PHE A 3 -7.70 2.80 9.86
CA PHE A 3 -6.53 3.26 9.13
C PHE A 3 -5.55 2.09 9.01
N LEU A 4 -5.15 1.77 7.78
CA LEU A 4 -4.26 0.66 7.48
C LEU A 4 -3.17 1.18 6.54
N ALA A 5 -1.91 0.84 6.83
CA ALA A 5 -0.82 1.04 5.89
C ALA A 5 -0.96 0.02 4.75
N GLY A 6 -1.01 0.51 3.50
CA GLY A 6 -1.20 -0.33 2.31
C GLY A 6 0.08 -0.98 1.78
N ASP A 7 1.23 -0.56 2.31
CA ASP A 7 2.60 -0.87 1.87
C ASP A 7 3.38 -1.76 2.86
N VAL A 8 2.69 -2.34 3.84
CA VAL A 8 3.34 -3.21 4.85
C VAL A 8 3.87 -4.47 4.18
N ARG A 9 5.20 -4.63 4.17
CA ARG A 9 5.86 -5.89 3.79
C ARG A 9 5.55 -6.96 4.84
N TRP A 10 5.15 -8.15 4.40
CA TRP A 10 4.74 -9.25 5.28
C TRP A 10 4.95 -10.60 4.60
N SER A 11 5.38 -11.61 5.35
CA SER A 11 5.65 -12.97 4.85
C SER A 11 4.63 -14.03 5.33
N GLY A 12 3.67 -13.63 6.18
CA GLY A 12 2.67 -14.54 6.74
C GLY A 12 1.44 -14.76 5.83
N GLN A 13 0.32 -15.14 6.44
CA GLN A 13 -0.97 -15.21 5.75
C GLN A 13 -1.47 -13.83 5.33
N LEU A 14 -2.42 -13.80 4.39
CA LEU A 14 -3.01 -12.57 3.84
C LEU A 14 -1.94 -11.66 3.23
N THR A 15 -1.22 -12.22 2.26
CA THR A 15 -0.20 -11.48 1.50
C THR A 15 -0.33 -11.78 0.03
N ALA A 16 0.10 -10.84 -0.81
CA ALA A 16 0.28 -11.05 -2.24
C ALA A 16 1.64 -10.50 -2.68
N GLU A 17 2.20 -11.11 -3.73
CA GLU A 17 3.39 -10.58 -4.39
C GLU A 17 3.03 -9.37 -5.26
N ALA A 18 3.89 -8.35 -5.21
CA ALA A 18 3.83 -7.19 -6.07
C ALA A 18 5.23 -6.58 -6.26
N ARG A 19 5.36 -5.66 -7.22
CA ARG A 19 6.60 -4.97 -7.52
C ARG A 19 6.60 -3.55 -6.98
N PHE A 20 7.67 -3.20 -6.30
CA PHE A 20 7.94 -1.85 -5.81
C PHE A 20 9.38 -1.47 -6.13
N MET A 21 9.60 -0.35 -6.83
CA MET A 21 10.92 0.08 -7.32
C MET A 21 11.64 -1.05 -8.09
N ASP A 22 10.92 -1.68 -9.02
CA ASP A 22 11.36 -2.79 -9.87
C ASP A 22 11.79 -4.08 -9.14
N ARG A 23 11.56 -4.18 -7.83
CA ARG A 23 11.85 -5.36 -7.03
C ARG A 23 10.58 -6.07 -6.57
N PRO A 24 10.53 -7.41 -6.63
CA PRO A 24 9.40 -8.16 -6.09
C PRO A 24 9.46 -8.19 -4.56
N TYR A 25 8.31 -8.00 -3.92
CA TYR A 25 8.12 -8.19 -2.48
C TYR A 25 6.74 -8.77 -2.20
N ARG A 26 6.56 -9.28 -0.96
CA ARG A 26 5.25 -9.67 -0.44
C ARG A 26 4.69 -8.58 0.46
N PHE A 27 3.44 -8.20 0.22
CA PHE A 27 2.74 -7.16 0.95
C PHE A 27 1.47 -7.69 1.59
N SER A 28 1.08 -7.11 2.73
CA SER A 28 -0.17 -7.43 3.40
C SER A 28 -1.38 -7.07 2.54
N THR A 29 -2.30 -8.01 2.38
CA THR A 29 -3.59 -7.83 1.69
C THR A 29 -4.73 -7.59 2.67
N THR A 30 -4.44 -7.34 3.94
CA THR A 30 -5.46 -7.19 5.01
C THR A 30 -6.51 -6.13 4.65
N TRP A 31 -6.07 -4.99 4.10
CA TRP A 31 -7.01 -3.92 3.70
C TRP A 31 -7.90 -4.35 2.53
N ILE A 32 -7.41 -5.21 1.64
CA ILE A 32 -8.15 -5.77 0.51
C ILE A 32 -9.20 -6.76 1.03
N SER A 33 -8.79 -7.72 1.86
CA SER A 33 -9.70 -8.71 2.44
C SER A 33 -10.82 -8.03 3.23
N LEU A 34 -10.49 -7.07 4.10
CA LEU A 34 -11.50 -6.34 4.87
C LEU A 34 -12.43 -5.53 3.96
N GLY A 35 -11.88 -4.82 2.96
CA GLY A 35 -12.67 -4.05 2.00
C GLY A 35 -13.62 -4.93 1.18
N ALA A 36 -13.13 -6.07 0.67
CA ALA A 36 -13.91 -7.03 -0.10
C ALA A 36 -15.02 -7.68 0.75
N MET A 37 -14.69 -8.14 1.96
CA MET A 37 -15.66 -8.78 2.87
C MET A 37 -16.77 -7.82 3.31
N THR A 38 -16.39 -6.59 3.66
CA THR A 38 -17.33 -5.60 4.22
C THR A 38 -18.05 -4.78 3.15
N GLN A 39 -17.50 -4.74 1.93
CA GLN A 39 -17.92 -3.82 0.86
C GLN A 39 -17.90 -2.34 1.30
N ALA A 40 -17.06 -2.02 2.28
CA ALA A 40 -16.86 -0.65 2.73
C ALA A 40 -16.07 0.15 1.69
N PRO A 41 -16.35 1.47 1.54
CA PRO A 41 -15.56 2.34 0.69
C PRO A 41 -14.13 2.47 1.23
N ILE A 42 -13.17 2.41 0.32
CA ILE A 42 -11.75 2.56 0.57
C ILE A 42 -11.31 3.91 0.03
N VAL A 43 -10.52 4.63 0.83
CA VAL A 43 -9.94 5.91 0.46
C VAL A 43 -8.43 5.80 0.65
N VAL A 44 -7.68 5.99 -0.44
CA VAL A 44 -6.21 6.09 -0.34
C VAL A 44 -5.88 7.48 0.18
N VAL A 45 -5.04 7.52 1.22
CA VAL A 45 -4.64 8.75 1.89
C VAL A 45 -3.12 8.85 1.87
N PHE A 46 -2.61 10.00 1.45
CA PHE A 46 -1.19 10.35 1.54
C PHE A 46 -1.01 11.52 2.50
N CYS A 47 0.09 11.52 3.23
CA CYS A 47 0.48 12.59 4.13
C CYS A 47 1.91 12.99 3.80
N ARG A 48 2.18 14.29 3.75
CA ARG A 48 3.52 14.85 3.58
C ARG A 48 3.72 16.04 4.49
N MET A 49 4.98 16.36 4.81
CA MET A 49 5.32 17.63 5.43
C MET A 49 5.41 18.71 4.35
N GLY A 50 4.74 19.84 4.56
CA GLY A 50 4.88 21.02 3.71
C GLY A 50 6.05 21.90 4.15
N GLU A 51 6.51 22.77 3.25
CA GLU A 51 7.50 23.80 3.56
C GLU A 51 7.04 24.76 4.68
N ASP A 52 5.73 24.84 4.90
CA ASP A 52 5.08 25.60 5.97
C ASP A 52 5.14 24.89 7.33
N SER A 53 5.88 23.78 7.45
CA SER A 53 5.96 22.96 8.66
C SER A 53 4.60 22.41 9.11
N ARG A 54 3.67 22.21 8.17
CA ARG A 54 2.37 21.58 8.40
C ARG A 54 2.26 20.27 7.66
N TYR A 55 1.44 19.37 8.20
CA TYR A 55 1.04 18.16 7.48
C TYR A 55 -0.01 18.47 6.42
N HIS A 56 0.25 18.06 5.19
CA HIS A 56 -0.69 18.13 4.08
C HIS A 56 -1.21 16.72 3.81
N ILE A 57 -2.51 16.53 3.99
CA ILE A 57 -3.18 15.24 3.78
C ILE A 57 -3.95 15.31 2.47
N GLU A 58 -3.65 14.38 1.55
CA GLU A 58 -4.36 14.21 0.29
C GLU A 58 -5.26 12.97 0.37
N PHE A 59 -6.55 13.16 0.11
CA PHE A 59 -7.53 12.08 -0.02
C PHE A 59 -7.81 11.83 -1.50
N ARG A 60 -7.57 10.61 -1.97
CA ARG A 60 -7.96 10.20 -3.32
C ARG A 60 -9.47 9.90 -3.37
N PRO A 61 -10.10 9.89 -4.57
CA PRO A 61 -11.47 9.42 -4.71
C PRO A 61 -11.64 8.02 -4.09
N HIS A 62 -12.78 7.80 -3.43
CA HIS A 62 -13.07 6.50 -2.85
C HIS A 62 -13.39 5.48 -3.94
N PHE A 63 -13.17 4.21 -3.62
CA PHE A 63 -13.62 3.08 -4.44
C PHE A 63 -14.10 1.93 -3.55
N VAL A 64 -14.81 0.97 -4.14
CA VAL A 64 -15.25 -0.25 -3.45
C VAL A 64 -14.62 -1.43 -4.16
N LEU A 65 -14.06 -2.37 -3.39
CA LEU A 65 -13.47 -3.58 -3.96
C LEU A 65 -14.55 -4.59 -4.35
N PRO A 66 -14.35 -5.34 -5.45
CA PRO A 66 -15.11 -6.56 -5.72
C PRO A 66 -15.06 -7.54 -4.53
N ARG A 67 -16.11 -8.37 -4.37
CA ARG A 67 -16.19 -9.34 -3.25
C ARG A 67 -15.14 -10.45 -3.34
N ASP A 68 -14.68 -10.74 -4.55
CA ASP A 68 -13.64 -11.69 -4.90
C ASP A 68 -12.23 -11.07 -4.92
N ALA A 69 -12.09 -9.78 -4.59
CA ALA A 69 -10.78 -9.10 -4.57
C ALA A 69 -9.78 -9.72 -3.57
N GLN A 70 -10.26 -10.51 -2.61
CA GLN A 70 -9.43 -11.22 -1.62
C GLN A 70 -8.76 -12.48 -2.16
N ASP A 71 -9.15 -12.97 -3.34
CA ASP A 71 -8.50 -14.10 -4.00
C ASP A 71 -7.07 -13.73 -4.38
N GLU A 72 -6.09 -14.63 -4.20
CA GLU A 72 -4.66 -14.33 -4.24
C GLU A 72 -4.23 -13.54 -5.50
N TYR A 73 -4.69 -13.97 -6.68
CA TYR A 73 -4.40 -13.27 -7.94
C TYR A 73 -4.99 -11.86 -8.01
N GLN A 74 -6.24 -11.69 -7.55
CA GLN A 74 -6.93 -10.39 -7.57
C GLN A 74 -6.32 -9.44 -6.53
N ALA A 75 -5.97 -9.96 -5.36
CA ALA A 75 -5.34 -9.21 -4.29
C ALA A 75 -4.00 -8.63 -4.75
N GLY A 76 -3.18 -9.41 -5.47
CA GLY A 76 -1.92 -8.94 -6.07
C GLY A 76 -2.12 -7.74 -7.00
N ALA A 77 -3.13 -7.77 -7.87
CA ALA A 77 -3.43 -6.64 -8.76
C ALA A 77 -3.83 -5.37 -7.99
N HIS A 78 -4.62 -5.51 -6.92
CA HIS A 78 -5.00 -4.37 -6.09
C HIS A 78 -3.84 -3.81 -5.26
N VAL A 79 -2.97 -4.67 -4.73
CA VAL A 79 -1.70 -4.23 -4.11
C VAL A 79 -0.87 -3.46 -5.12
N GLN A 80 -0.68 -4.02 -6.32
CA GLN A 80 0.14 -3.38 -7.37
C GLN A 80 -0.38 -1.99 -7.73
N GLY A 81 -1.71 -1.84 -7.91
CA GLY A 81 -2.32 -0.53 -8.19
C GLY A 81 -2.10 0.48 -7.07
N PHE A 82 -2.14 0.06 -5.81
CA PHE A 82 -1.80 0.94 -4.69
C PHE A 82 -0.31 1.33 -4.69
N LEU A 83 0.60 0.38 -4.97
CA LEU A 83 2.05 0.65 -5.02
C LEU A 83 2.45 1.59 -6.16
N GLU A 84 1.73 1.58 -7.28
CA GLU A 84 1.92 2.54 -8.36
C GLU A 84 1.59 3.97 -7.91
N LEU A 85 0.49 4.15 -7.16
CA LEU A 85 0.12 5.43 -6.56
C LEU A 85 1.16 5.89 -5.52
N LEU A 86 1.65 4.97 -4.69
CA LEU A 86 2.69 5.26 -3.71
C LEU A 86 3.98 5.70 -4.41
N GLN A 87 4.41 5.00 -5.46
CA GLN A 87 5.62 5.37 -6.22
C GLN A 87 5.47 6.72 -6.92
N GLU A 88 4.27 7.07 -7.39
CA GLU A 88 3.98 8.42 -7.89
C GLU A 88 4.23 9.48 -6.82
N GLN A 89 3.76 9.24 -5.59
CA GLN A 89 3.92 10.16 -4.47
C GLN A 89 5.38 10.26 -4.01
N ILE A 90 6.08 9.13 -3.89
CA ILE A 90 7.51 9.10 -3.56
C ILE A 90 8.34 9.85 -4.61
N ARG A 91 8.00 9.74 -5.89
CA ARG A 91 8.69 10.49 -6.95
C ARG A 91 8.52 12.00 -6.81
N ARG A 92 7.36 12.47 -6.32
CA ARG A 92 7.07 13.90 -6.11
C ARG A 92 7.65 14.42 -4.80
N HIS A 93 7.63 13.59 -3.76
CA HIS A 93 7.96 13.95 -2.39
C HIS A 93 8.87 12.90 -1.75
N PRO A 94 10.11 12.70 -2.26
CA PRO A 94 10.97 11.60 -1.82
C PRO A 94 11.38 11.71 -0.35
N ALA A 95 11.52 12.93 0.18
CA ALA A 95 11.87 13.18 1.57
C ALA A 95 10.79 12.77 2.59
N ASP A 96 9.54 12.61 2.12
CA ASP A 96 8.39 12.19 2.94
C ASP A 96 8.11 10.68 2.83
N SER A 97 9.01 9.92 2.20
CA SER A 97 8.87 8.46 2.08
C SER A 97 9.28 7.74 3.37
N ASN A 98 8.60 6.63 3.66
CA ASN A 98 8.94 5.80 4.82
C ASN A 98 10.25 5.04 4.58
N GLU A 99 11.20 5.14 5.52
CA GLU A 99 12.53 4.53 5.41
C GLU A 99 12.49 2.99 5.27
N TYR A 100 11.49 2.33 5.87
CA TYR A 100 11.38 0.87 5.84
C TYR A 100 11.12 0.29 4.44
N LEU A 101 10.68 1.12 3.48
CA LEU A 101 10.51 0.72 2.09
C LEU A 101 11.85 0.36 1.42
N PHE A 102 12.96 0.85 1.99
CA PHE A 102 14.31 0.66 1.47
C PHE A 102 15.14 -0.32 2.30
N TRP A 103 14.58 -0.85 3.39
CA TRP A 103 15.28 -1.87 4.16
C TRP A 103 15.37 -3.15 3.34
N ASP A 104 16.57 -3.68 3.17
CA ASP A 104 16.71 -5.02 2.63
C ASP A 104 16.00 -6.01 3.59
N GLY A 105 15.21 -6.94 3.05
CA GLY A 105 14.60 -7.95 3.90
C GLY A 105 15.67 -8.86 4.50
N GLU A 106 15.40 -9.50 5.63
CA GLU A 106 16.28 -10.57 6.16
C GLU A 106 16.55 -11.68 5.13
N GLU A 107 15.70 -11.84 4.10
CA GLU A 107 15.92 -12.71 2.94
C GLU A 107 17.10 -12.30 2.03
N ALA A 108 17.59 -11.06 2.10
CA ALA A 108 18.81 -10.66 1.39
C ALA A 108 20.10 -11.12 2.10
N ALA A 109 19.99 -11.60 3.35
CA ALA A 109 21.11 -12.00 4.19
C ALA A 109 21.21 -13.53 4.41
N ALA A 110 20.38 -14.33 3.73
CA ALA A 110 20.33 -15.80 3.83
C ALA A 110 20.84 -16.51 2.56
#